data_AF-A0A9D7EUZ7-F1
#
_entry.id   AF-A0A9D7EUZ7-F1
#
_cell.length_a   1.000
_cell.length_b   1.000
_cell.length_c   1.000
_cell.angle_alpha   90.00
_cell.angle_beta   90.00
_cell.angle_gamma   90.00
#
_symmetry.space_group_name_H-M   'P 1'
#
loop_
_entity.id
_entity.type
_entity.pdbx_description
1 polymer ?
#
loop_
_entity_poly.entity_id
_entity_poly.type
_entity_poly.pdbx_seq_one_letter_code
_entity_poly.pdbx_strand_id
1 'polypeptide(L)'
;TQNAYPFGRFVGLFKETIHPGLEIGYGKILKPKEKHEWLGEVKLGYFYHRYVQHGLPLYLNFGYRYKFNSRLAAETSIGAGYMHSIPATAKLKLNQEGEYENNKGIGRMQAMATYAIGFSYVLNPTAAKTIRVFTSYQQRLQFPFVKSYVPLLPYNSFMIGLIKSK
;
A
#
# COMPACT_ATOMS: atom_id res chain seq x y z
N THR A 1 -10.59 24.53 4.75
CA THR A 1 -10.09 23.49 3.82
C THR A 1 -8.67 23.13 4.22
N GLN A 2 -8.46 21.99 4.87
CA GLN A 2 -7.11 21.59 5.31
C GLN A 2 -6.43 20.76 4.20
N ASN A 3 -5.23 21.19 3.80
CA ASN A 3 -4.41 20.53 2.80
C ASN A 3 -3.99 19.13 3.27
N ALA A 4 -4.09 18.15 2.37
CA ALA A 4 -3.64 16.78 2.62
C ALA A 4 -2.10 16.71 2.57
N TYR A 5 -1.43 16.99 3.69
CA TYR A 5 0.02 16.82 3.79
C TYR A 5 0.39 15.36 4.03
N PRO A 6 1.44 14.83 3.36
CA PRO A 6 2.09 13.60 3.77
C PRO A 6 2.43 13.67 5.26
N PHE A 7 2.20 12.59 6.02
CA PHE A 7 2.43 12.49 7.47
C PHE A 7 1.51 13.32 8.40
N GLY A 8 0.62 14.18 7.88
CA GLY A 8 -0.18 15.11 8.69
C GLY A 8 -1.35 14.51 9.50
N ARG A 9 -1.68 13.22 9.33
CA ARG A 9 -2.87 12.57 9.94
C ARG A 9 -2.57 11.25 10.66
N PHE A 10 -1.51 11.19 11.47
CA PHE A 10 -1.23 9.98 12.27
C PHE A 10 -2.37 9.63 13.25
N VAL A 11 -3.10 10.64 13.75
CA VAL A 11 -4.22 10.47 14.71
C VAL A 11 -5.52 9.95 14.05
N GLY A 12 -5.69 10.16 12.75
CA GLY A 12 -6.92 9.77 12.02
C GLY A 12 -7.06 8.25 11.82
N LEU A 13 -5.95 7.51 11.90
CA LEU A 13 -5.88 6.06 11.70
C LEU A 13 -6.80 5.25 12.63
N PHE A 14 -7.13 5.79 13.82
CA PHE A 14 -7.98 5.14 14.82
C PHE A 14 -9.32 5.84 15.05
N LYS A 15 -9.60 6.95 14.35
CA LYS A 15 -10.82 7.76 14.54
C LYS A 15 -11.67 7.88 13.28
N GLU A 16 -11.09 7.69 12.10
CA GLU A 16 -11.79 7.81 10.82
C GLU A 16 -12.26 6.44 10.30
N THR A 17 -13.14 6.46 9.31
CA THR A 17 -13.64 5.26 8.63
C THR A 17 -12.48 4.42 8.08
N ILE A 18 -12.39 3.17 8.51
CA ILE A 18 -11.37 2.23 8.04
C ILE A 18 -11.75 1.71 6.65
N HIS A 19 -10.77 1.71 5.74
CA HIS A 19 -10.91 1.20 4.37
C HIS A 19 -10.14 -0.11 4.25
N PRO A 20 -10.83 -1.27 4.21
CA PRO A 20 -10.16 -2.56 4.25
C PRO A 20 -9.43 -2.85 2.92
N GLY A 21 -8.38 -3.64 3.02
CA GLY A 21 -7.62 -4.14 1.90
C GLY A 21 -6.80 -5.37 2.27
N LEU A 22 -6.29 -6.04 1.24
CA LEU A 22 -5.41 -7.19 1.34
C LEU A 22 -4.24 -7.01 0.39
N GLU A 23 -3.09 -7.55 0.77
CA GLU A 23 -1.90 -7.54 -0.07
C GLU A 23 -1.17 -8.86 0.04
N ILE A 24 -0.71 -9.35 -1.11
CA ILE A 24 0.16 -10.50 -1.22
C ILE A 24 1.46 -10.06 -1.88
N GLY A 25 2.56 -10.68 -1.47
CA GLY A 25 3.87 -10.33 -1.99
C GLY A 25 4.80 -11.53 -2.08
N TYR A 26 5.74 -11.44 -3.01
CA TYR A 26 6.86 -12.35 -3.11
C TYR A 26 8.15 -11.54 -3.01
N GLY A 27 9.07 -11.98 -2.15
CA GLY A 27 10.28 -11.24 -1.85
C GLY A 27 11.52 -12.12 -1.70
N LYS A 28 12.68 -11.52 -1.92
CA LYS A 28 13.99 -12.13 -1.70
C LYS A 28 14.90 -11.22 -0.90
N ILE A 29 15.76 -11.81 -0.07
CA ILE A 29 16.91 -11.12 0.51
C ILE A 29 17.96 -11.00 -0.58
N LEU A 30 18.27 -9.78 -0.97
CA LEU A 30 19.23 -9.46 -2.02
C LEU A 30 20.66 -9.44 -1.49
N LYS A 31 20.85 -8.95 -0.26
CA LYS A 31 22.16 -8.91 0.41
C LYS A 31 21.98 -9.30 1.88
N PRO A 32 22.28 -10.55 2.27
CA PRO A 32 22.21 -10.98 3.65
C PRO A 32 23.46 -10.56 4.44
N LYS A 33 23.27 -10.02 5.64
CA LYS A 33 24.29 -9.89 6.69
C LYS A 33 23.67 -10.23 8.04
N GLU A 34 24.51 -10.38 9.07
CA GLU A 34 24.07 -10.76 10.42
C GLU A 34 23.02 -9.81 11.00
N LYS A 35 23.22 -8.49 10.90
CA LYS A 35 22.28 -7.46 11.37
C LYS A 35 21.55 -6.69 10.27
N HIS A 36 22.02 -6.79 9.03
CA HIS A 36 21.56 -5.94 7.93
C HIS A 36 21.10 -6.78 6.75
N GLU A 37 19.91 -6.54 6.23
CA GLU A 37 19.40 -7.22 5.04
C GLU A 37 18.85 -6.21 4.05
N TRP A 38 19.22 -6.34 2.79
CA TRP A 38 18.54 -5.66 1.68
C TRP A 38 17.52 -6.60 1.06
N LEU A 39 16.34 -6.07 0.74
CA LEU A 39 15.17 -6.84 0.33
C LEU A 39 14.65 -6.31 -1.01
N GLY A 40 14.24 -7.21 -1.89
CA GLY A 40 13.50 -6.88 -3.10
C GLY A 40 12.20 -7.65 -3.12
N GLU A 41 11.08 -6.97 -3.35
CA GLU A 41 9.73 -7.57 -3.32
C GLU A 41 8.89 -7.12 -4.51
N VAL A 42 8.04 -8.01 -5.01
CA VAL A 42 6.91 -7.67 -5.88
C VAL A 42 5.62 -7.88 -5.09
N LYS A 43 4.71 -6.91 -5.14
CA LYS A 43 3.47 -6.92 -4.35
C LYS A 43 2.26 -6.60 -5.22
N LEU A 44 1.18 -7.34 -4.95
CA LEU A 44 -0.14 -7.15 -5.55
C LEU A 44 -1.14 -6.99 -4.40
N GLY A 45 -1.98 -5.97 -4.48
CA GLY A 45 -3.00 -5.72 -3.47
C GLY A 45 -4.36 -5.40 -4.05
N TYR A 46 -5.32 -5.33 -3.14
CA TYR A 46 -6.65 -4.81 -3.38
C TYR A 46 -7.08 -4.00 -2.15
N PHE A 47 -7.70 -2.85 -2.35
CA PHE A 47 -8.38 -2.12 -1.28
C PHE A 47 -9.68 -1.49 -1.74
N TYR A 48 -10.59 -1.31 -0.80
CA TYR A 48 -11.89 -0.69 -1.04
C TYR A 48 -12.04 0.62 -0.27
N HIS A 49 -12.22 1.72 -1.00
CA HIS A 49 -12.53 3.02 -0.45
C HIS A 49 -13.92 3.48 -0.93
N ARG A 50 -14.93 3.42 -0.05
CA ARG A 50 -16.36 3.66 -0.36
C ARG A 50 -16.63 4.91 -1.19
N TYR A 51 -15.95 6.01 -0.89
CA TYR A 51 -16.19 7.31 -1.56
C TYR A 51 -15.28 7.59 -2.75
N VAL A 52 -14.34 6.70 -3.06
CA VAL A 52 -13.28 6.98 -4.02
C VAL A 52 -13.17 5.87 -5.06
N GLN A 53 -12.67 4.70 -4.67
CA GLN A 53 -12.32 3.67 -5.64
C GLN A 53 -12.13 2.29 -5.01
N HIS A 54 -12.23 1.27 -5.85
CA HIS A 54 -11.51 0.02 -5.71
C HIS A 54 -10.11 0.22 -6.29
N GLY A 55 -9.07 -0.07 -5.52
CA GLY A 55 -7.68 0.07 -5.97
C GLY A 55 -7.00 -1.28 -6.09
N LEU A 56 -6.31 -1.50 -7.20
CA LEU A 56 -5.53 -2.70 -7.50
C LEU A 56 -4.06 -2.31 -7.75
N PRO A 57 -3.25 -2.11 -6.68
CA PRO A 57 -1.83 -1.82 -6.80
C PRO A 57 -1.02 -3.06 -7.22
N LEU A 58 -0.11 -2.89 -8.17
CA LEU A 58 0.96 -3.81 -8.50
C LEU A 58 2.29 -3.05 -8.50
N TYR A 59 3.23 -3.41 -7.63
CA TYR A 59 4.42 -2.60 -7.44
C TYR A 59 5.64 -3.39 -6.97
N LEU A 60 6.80 -2.80 -7.22
CA LEU A 60 8.08 -3.29 -6.72
C LEU A 60 8.49 -2.48 -5.49
N ASN A 61 9.06 -3.18 -4.52
CA ASN A 61 9.61 -2.62 -3.30
C ASN A 61 11.09 -2.96 -3.17
N PHE A 62 11.86 -1.97 -2.76
CA PHE A 62 13.23 -2.14 -2.30
C PHE A 62 13.30 -1.73 -0.83
N GLY A 63 13.69 -2.69 0.00
CA GLY A 63 13.65 -2.58 1.45
C GLY A 63 15.01 -2.73 2.10
N TYR A 64 15.13 -2.15 3.29
CA TYR A 64 16.23 -2.35 4.21
C TYR A 64 15.68 -2.82 5.54
N ARG A 65 16.29 -3.87 6.09
CA ARG A 65 15.94 -4.44 7.39
C ARG A 65 17.15 -4.40 8.32
N TYR A 66 16.92 -3.88 9.52
CA TYR A 66 17.85 -3.97 10.63
C TYR A 66 17.34 -4.96 11.68
N LYS A 67 18.11 -6.01 11.95
CA LYS A 67 17.81 -7.03 12.96
C LYS A 67 18.43 -6.62 14.30
N PHE A 68 17.58 -6.34 15.29
CA PHE A 68 18.04 -6.03 16.65
C PHE A 68 18.55 -7.29 17.35
N ASN A 69 17.87 -8.42 17.11
CA ASN A 69 18.25 -9.74 17.61
C ASN A 69 17.68 -10.84 16.68
N SER A 70 17.74 -12.10 17.10
CA SER A 70 17.24 -13.25 16.33
C SER A 70 15.72 -13.25 16.08
N ARG A 71 14.96 -12.38 16.76
CA ARG A 71 13.49 -12.31 16.66
C ARG A 71 12.99 -10.97 16.13
N LEU A 72 13.50 -9.86 16.64
CA LEU A 72 12.98 -8.52 16.37
C LEU A 72 13.80 -7.79 15.30
N ALA A 73 13.09 -7.17 14.36
CA ALA A 73 13.69 -6.32 13.34
C ALA A 73 12.84 -5.08 13.05
N ALA A 74 13.50 -4.01 12.59
CA ALA A 74 12.86 -2.84 11.99
C ALA A 74 13.11 -2.86 10.47
N GLU A 75 12.13 -2.38 9.72
CA GLU A 75 12.14 -2.38 8.26
C GLU A 75 11.72 -1.03 7.72
N THR A 76 12.37 -0.60 6.65
CA THR A 76 11.92 0.53 5.83
C THR A 76 12.02 0.17 4.36
N SER A 77 11.13 0.69 3.53
CA SER A 77 11.16 0.41 2.09
C SER A 77 10.64 1.57 1.29
N ILE A 78 11.16 1.70 0.07
CA ILE A 78 10.57 2.52 -0.98
C ILE A 78 10.07 1.62 -2.08
N GLY A 79 9.04 2.06 -2.80
CA GLY A 79 8.51 1.31 -3.92
C GLY A 79 7.87 2.17 -4.97
N ALA A 80 7.70 1.60 -6.15
CA ALA A 80 7.00 2.23 -7.25
C ALA A 80 6.31 1.18 -8.12
N GLY A 81 5.25 1.58 -8.80
CA GLY A 81 4.52 0.69 -9.68
C GLY A 81 3.26 1.31 -10.25
N TYR A 82 2.30 0.43 -10.49
CA TYR A 82 1.05 0.70 -11.16
C TYR A 82 -0.13 0.55 -10.19
N MET A 83 -1.13 1.40 -10.36
CA MET A 83 -2.41 1.37 -9.66
C MET A 83 -3.52 1.38 -10.70
N HIS A 84 -4.37 0.36 -10.68
CA HIS A 84 -5.65 0.42 -11.37
C HIS A 84 -6.74 0.88 -10.40
N SER A 85 -7.42 1.98 -10.75
CA SER A 85 -8.41 2.64 -9.90
C SER A 85 -9.80 2.59 -10.55
N ILE A 86 -10.74 1.84 -9.95
CA ILE A 86 -12.12 1.72 -10.43
C ILE A 86 -13.03 2.56 -9.53
N PRO A 87 -13.72 3.60 -10.03
CA PRO A 87 -14.57 4.46 -9.20
C PRO A 87 -15.64 3.69 -8.41
N ALA A 88 -15.69 3.92 -7.10
CA ALA A 88 -16.71 3.30 -6.24
C ALA A 88 -18.08 4.00 -6.40
N THR A 89 -18.09 5.29 -6.74
CA THR A 89 -19.30 6.12 -6.91
C THR A 89 -19.72 6.24 -8.37
N ALA A 90 -21.02 6.44 -8.61
CA ALA A 90 -21.58 6.63 -9.96
C ALA A 90 -20.98 7.88 -10.60
N LYS A 91 -20.57 7.77 -11.86
CA LYS A 91 -20.27 8.93 -12.70
C LYS A 91 -21.41 9.04 -13.68
N LEU A 92 -22.29 10.01 -13.50
CA LEU A 92 -23.46 10.15 -14.34
C LEU A 92 -23.12 11.08 -15.51
N LYS A 93 -23.58 10.72 -16.71
CA LYS A 93 -23.55 11.59 -17.89
C LYS A 93 -24.98 11.74 -18.38
N LEU A 94 -25.38 12.97 -18.69
CA LEU A 94 -26.66 13.24 -19.33
C LEU A 94 -26.58 12.77 -20.79
N ASN A 95 -27.50 11.90 -21.19
CA ASN A 95 -27.63 11.45 -22.59
C ASN A 95 -28.43 12.47 -23.43
N GLN A 96 -28.66 12.17 -24.70
CA GLN A 96 -29.37 13.07 -25.62
C GLN A 96 -30.87 13.16 -25.29
N GLU A 97 -31.38 12.16 -24.59
CA GLU A 97 -32.76 11.98 -24.14
C GLU A 97 -33.03 12.66 -22.79
N GLY A 98 -32.03 13.27 -22.17
CA GLY A 98 -32.15 13.97 -20.88
C GLY A 98 -32.11 13.04 -19.66
N GLU A 99 -31.75 11.78 -19.82
CA GLU A 99 -31.58 10.81 -18.74
C GLU A 99 -30.13 10.73 -18.27
N TYR A 100 -29.93 10.45 -16.98
CA TYR A 100 -28.61 10.27 -16.39
C TYR A 100 -28.17 8.81 -16.49
N GLU A 101 -27.12 8.55 -17.26
CA GLU A 101 -26.56 7.20 -17.42
C GLU A 101 -25.25 7.03 -16.65
N ASN A 102 -25.05 5.84 -16.09
CA ASN A 102 -23.83 5.49 -15.38
C ASN A 102 -22.66 5.27 -16.36
N ASN A 103 -21.71 6.20 -16.32
CA ASN A 103 -20.49 6.25 -17.11
C ASN A 103 -19.23 6.06 -16.24
N LYS A 104 -19.25 5.09 -15.30
CA LYS A 104 -18.09 4.76 -14.44
C LYS A 104 -16.84 4.34 -15.23
N GLY A 105 -17.02 3.67 -16.37
CA GLY A 105 -15.94 3.10 -17.19
C GLY A 105 -15.18 1.95 -16.51
N ILE A 106 -14.12 1.46 -17.16
CA ILE A 106 -13.31 0.33 -16.68
C ILE A 106 -12.31 0.71 -15.58
N GLY A 107 -12.17 2.00 -15.26
CA GLY A 107 -11.21 2.51 -14.29
C GLY A 107 -10.12 3.40 -14.90
N ARG A 108 -9.14 3.76 -14.08
CA ARG A 108 -8.02 4.65 -14.42
C ARG A 108 -6.70 3.96 -14.15
N MET A 109 -5.78 4.12 -15.10
CA MET A 109 -4.39 3.71 -14.98
C MET A 109 -3.60 4.83 -14.31
N GLN A 110 -2.90 4.50 -13.23
CA GLN A 110 -2.15 5.47 -12.43
C GLN A 110 -0.79 4.89 -12.09
N ALA A 111 0.22 5.74 -12.04
CA ALA A 111 1.47 5.42 -11.40
C ALA A 111 1.32 5.59 -9.88
N MET A 112 2.14 4.84 -9.15
CA MET A 112 2.20 4.92 -7.70
C MET A 112 3.63 4.88 -7.19
N ALA A 113 3.86 5.59 -6.08
CA ALA A 113 5.07 5.46 -5.28
C ALA A 113 4.67 5.15 -3.83
N THR A 114 5.53 4.42 -3.11
CA THR A 114 5.31 4.09 -1.71
C THR A 114 6.56 4.33 -0.88
N TYR A 115 6.33 4.66 0.38
CA TYR A 115 7.34 4.64 1.44
C TYR A 115 6.74 3.92 2.64
N ALA A 116 7.46 3.00 3.25
CA ALA A 116 6.99 2.25 4.40
C ALA A 116 8.03 2.18 5.50
N ILE A 117 7.53 2.09 6.73
CA ILE A 117 8.30 1.78 7.94
C ILE A 117 7.53 0.75 8.76
N GLY A 118 8.22 -0.16 9.40
CA GLY A 118 7.57 -1.25 10.12
C GLY A 118 8.50 -2.01 11.05
N PHE A 119 7.88 -2.93 11.79
CA PHE A 119 8.58 -3.87 12.66
C PHE A 119 8.14 -5.28 12.35
N SER A 120 9.04 -6.23 12.58
CA SER A 120 8.75 -7.65 12.39
C SER A 120 9.32 -8.51 13.51
N TYR A 121 8.59 -9.57 13.87
CA TYR A 121 8.91 -10.48 14.96
C TYR A 121 8.85 -11.94 14.50
N VAL A 122 9.92 -12.70 14.70
CA VAL A 122 10.00 -14.13 14.37
C VAL A 122 9.45 -14.97 15.53
N LEU A 123 8.41 -15.77 15.27
CA LEU A 123 7.73 -16.56 16.30
C LEU A 123 8.55 -17.75 16.78
N ASN A 124 9.24 -18.45 15.87
CA ASN A 124 10.09 -19.60 16.19
C ASN A 124 11.38 -19.55 15.37
N PRO A 125 12.46 -18.94 15.91
CA PRO A 125 13.69 -18.71 15.14
C PRO A 125 14.50 -19.97 14.86
N THR A 126 14.25 -21.08 15.58
CA THR A 126 14.98 -22.35 15.40
C THR A 126 14.26 -23.32 14.44
N ALA A 127 13.05 -22.99 13.98
CA ALA A 127 12.31 -23.82 13.05
C ALA A 127 12.94 -23.79 11.64
N ALA A 128 12.91 -24.92 10.94
CA ALA A 128 13.36 -25.04 9.55
C ALA A 128 12.60 -24.11 8.57
N LYS A 129 11.41 -23.66 8.93
CA LYS A 129 10.66 -22.60 8.23
C LYS A 129 10.19 -21.60 9.26
N THR A 130 10.70 -20.38 9.17
CA THR A 130 10.36 -19.34 10.14
C THR A 130 9.10 -18.59 9.67
N ILE A 131 8.22 -18.31 10.63
CA ILE A 131 7.08 -17.41 10.44
C ILE A 131 7.40 -16.12 11.16
N ARG A 132 7.21 -15.02 10.45
CA ARG A 132 7.40 -13.67 10.96
C ARG A 132 6.09 -12.91 10.90
N VAL A 133 5.69 -12.35 12.03
CA VAL A 133 4.59 -11.39 12.07
C VAL A 133 5.18 -10.02 11.79
N PHE A 134 4.50 -9.19 11.00
CA PHE A 134 4.94 -7.82 10.76
C PHE A 134 3.81 -6.82 10.94
N THR A 135 4.21 -5.60 11.25
CA THR A 135 3.37 -4.41 11.15
C THR A 135 4.08 -3.41 10.25
N SER A 136 3.32 -2.67 9.45
CA SER A 136 3.87 -1.68 8.53
C SER A 136 2.94 -0.48 8.42
N TYR A 137 3.50 0.71 8.58
CA TYR A 137 2.86 1.96 8.19
C TYR A 137 3.43 2.39 6.85
N GLN A 138 2.56 2.51 5.86
CA GLN A 138 2.93 2.79 4.49
C GLN A 138 2.22 4.05 4.00
N GLN A 139 2.99 4.96 3.43
CA GLN A 139 2.50 6.06 2.63
C GLN A 139 2.47 5.67 1.17
N ARG A 140 1.44 6.12 0.48
CA ARG A 140 1.27 5.91 -0.95
C ARG A 140 0.94 7.22 -1.62
N LEU A 141 1.52 7.40 -2.78
CA LEU A 141 1.25 8.50 -3.70
C LEU A 141 0.66 7.91 -4.98
N GLN A 142 -0.48 8.43 -5.43
CA GLN A 142 -1.10 8.09 -6.71
C GLN A 142 -1.02 9.28 -7.67
N PHE A 143 -0.59 9.05 -8.92
CA PHE A 143 -0.53 10.08 -9.95
C PHE A 143 -0.67 9.52 -11.38
N PRO A 144 -1.33 10.24 -12.31
CA PRO A 144 -2.22 11.36 -12.05
C PRO A 144 -3.51 10.87 -11.37
N PHE A 145 -3.94 11.51 -10.28
CA PHE A 145 -5.20 11.11 -9.64
C PHE A 145 -6.42 11.61 -10.44
N VAL A 146 -6.57 12.93 -10.59
CA VAL A 146 -7.52 13.58 -11.51
C VAL A 146 -6.74 14.59 -12.33
N LYS A 147 -6.69 14.40 -13.66
CA LYS A 147 -6.02 15.33 -14.58
C LYS A 147 -6.54 16.75 -14.33
N SER A 148 -5.63 17.71 -14.15
CA SER A 148 -5.89 19.14 -13.99
C SER A 148 -6.51 19.63 -12.66
N TYR A 149 -6.87 18.76 -11.71
CA TYR A 149 -7.42 19.20 -10.41
C TYR A 149 -6.61 18.70 -9.22
N VAL A 150 -6.40 17.38 -9.12
CA VAL A 150 -5.59 16.76 -8.07
C VAL A 150 -4.57 15.85 -8.76
N PRO A 151 -3.40 16.37 -9.14
CA PRO A 151 -2.41 15.58 -9.87
C PRO A 151 -1.80 14.48 -9.01
N LEU A 152 -1.68 14.70 -7.70
CA LEU A 152 -1.08 13.79 -6.75
C LEU A 152 -2.02 13.55 -5.57
N LEU A 153 -2.33 12.30 -5.27
CA LEU A 153 -3.13 11.93 -4.10
C LEU A 153 -2.26 11.15 -3.09
N PRO A 154 -1.93 11.73 -1.92
CA PRO A 154 -1.33 11.02 -0.81
C PRO A 154 -2.39 10.31 0.04
N TYR A 155 -2.08 9.10 0.50
CA TYR A 155 -2.86 8.38 1.51
C TYR A 155 -1.98 7.40 2.28
N ASN A 156 -2.41 7.01 3.46
CA ASN A 156 -1.66 6.12 4.34
C ASN A 156 -2.40 4.79 4.50
N SER A 157 -1.65 3.74 4.80
CA SER A 157 -2.16 2.41 5.10
C SER A 157 -1.40 1.84 6.28
N PHE A 158 -2.12 1.17 7.17
CA PHE A 158 -1.52 0.36 8.22
C PHE A 158 -1.79 -1.11 7.91
N MET A 159 -0.75 -1.94 7.99
CA MET A 159 -0.78 -3.34 7.62
C MET A 159 -0.30 -4.19 8.77
N ILE A 160 -0.98 -5.31 8.99
CA ILE A 160 -0.52 -6.41 9.84
C ILE A 160 -0.55 -7.65 8.96
N GLY A 161 0.49 -8.49 9.06
CA GLY A 161 0.51 -9.71 8.26
C GLY A 161 1.58 -10.70 8.68
N LEU A 162 1.71 -11.74 7.85
CA LEU A 162 2.66 -12.82 8.04
C LEU A 162 3.60 -12.91 6.84
N ILE A 163 4.87 -13.17 7.13
CA ILE A 163 5.89 -13.51 6.15
C ILE A 163 6.39 -14.91 6.50
N LYS A 164 6.39 -15.80 5.50
CA LYS A 164 6.97 -17.13 5.61
C LYS A 164 8.31 -17.12 4.90
N SER A 165 9.39 -17.37 5.64
CA SER A 165 10.73 -17.53 5.07
C SER A 165 11.09 -19.01 5.00
N LYS A 166 11.67 -19.40 3.87
CA LYS A 166 12.35 -20.68 3.69
C LYS A 166 13.80 -20.56 4.11
#